data_AF-A0A2A5B2K2-F1
#
_entry.id   AF-A0A2A5B2K2-F1
#
_cell.length_a   1.000
_cell.length_b   1.000
_cell.length_c   1.000
_cell.angle_alpha   90.00
_cell.angle_beta   90.00
_cell.angle_gamma   90.00
#
_symmetry.space_group_name_H-M   'P 1'
#
loop_
_entity.id
_entity.type
_entity.pdbx_description
1 polymer ?
#
loop_
_entity_poly.entity_id
_entity_poly.type
_entity_poly.pdbx_seq_one_letter_code
_entity_poly.pdbx_strand_id
1 'polypeptide(L)'
;MAQMSDDDFLTQVNMAETDAISHSSTYMPLNRRMLSDYLGCPNGYEVEGQSQVVSTEVSDVVGSDMPSLVRFFLGGREIMKFKPNSENERDVTEANEKTKYVHHIIRNQKNSFKIFHDFLKSVEIQTAGILHYPWKEQKTTQVRDYRGLDESEMIDIVRDIEIEAAKQKFEVEITEKKENPDDTFDLKLKITRTKKGVVIENIDIEQLLISRNAKSKDDADLFGHSFMARRGDLLAQDFDKDKLKAIPVSASQVDESMRQIRFGTGGQT
;
A
#
# COMPACT_ATOMS: atom_id res chain seq x y z
N MET A 1 28.78 -8.93 -22.41
CA MET A 1 28.70 -7.49 -22.05
C MET A 1 29.56 -7.31 -20.82
N ALA A 2 30.44 -6.30 -20.78
CA ALA A 2 31.23 -6.04 -19.58
C ALA A 2 30.28 -5.72 -18.42
N GLN A 3 30.53 -6.31 -17.26
CA GLN A 3 29.74 -6.07 -16.06
C GLN A 3 30.02 -4.64 -15.62
N MET A 4 28.98 -3.80 -15.59
CA MET A 4 29.07 -2.41 -15.16
C MET A 4 29.53 -2.36 -13.70
N SER A 5 30.37 -1.37 -13.35
CA SER A 5 30.77 -1.18 -11.95
C SER A 5 29.59 -0.66 -11.12
N ASP A 6 29.59 -0.94 -9.81
CA ASP A 6 28.52 -0.48 -8.92
C ASP A 6 28.41 1.06 -8.90
N ASP A 7 29.53 1.77 -9.03
CA ASP A 7 29.57 3.24 -9.08
C ASP A 7 28.97 3.79 -10.38
N ASP A 8 29.24 3.14 -11.52
CA ASP A 8 28.63 3.51 -12.80
C ASP A 8 27.12 3.26 -12.77
N PHE A 9 26.69 2.14 -12.17
CA PHE A 9 25.27 1.82 -12.01
C PHE A 9 24.55 2.87 -11.15
N LEU A 10 25.11 3.20 -9.99
CA LEU A 10 24.55 4.22 -9.09
C LEU A 10 24.45 5.58 -9.79
N THR A 11 25.46 5.95 -10.58
CA THR A 11 25.44 7.19 -11.37
C THR A 11 24.27 7.20 -12.36
N GLN A 12 24.06 6.11 -13.10
CA GLN A 12 22.94 5.98 -14.05
C GLN A 12 21.58 6.04 -13.36
N VAL A 13 21.42 5.35 -12.23
CA VAL A 13 20.17 5.37 -11.45
C VAL A 13 19.87 6.77 -10.92
N ASN A 14 20.86 7.46 -10.36
CA ASN A 14 20.69 8.83 -9.86
C ASN A 14 20.33 9.82 -10.98
N MET A 15 20.90 9.64 -12.18
CA MET A 15 20.54 10.43 -13.35
C MET A 15 19.08 10.18 -13.77
N ALA A 16 18.66 8.92 -13.82
CA ALA A 16 17.29 8.54 -14.16
C ALA A 16 16.28 9.05 -13.12
N GLU A 17 16.63 9.02 -11.83
CA GLU A 17 15.81 9.57 -10.74
C GLU A 17 15.63 11.08 -10.88
N THR A 18 16.72 11.81 -11.13
CA THR A 18 16.68 13.27 -11.31
C THR A 18 15.80 13.67 -12.50
N ASP A 19 15.88 12.92 -13.62
CA ASP A 19 15.02 13.14 -14.79
C ASP A 19 13.55 12.86 -14.46
N ALA A 20 13.26 11.74 -13.79
CA ALA A 20 11.89 11.38 -13.41
C ALA A 20 11.24 12.38 -12.44
N ILE A 21 11.98 12.88 -11.44
CA ILE A 21 11.52 13.93 -10.53
C ILE A 21 11.21 15.22 -11.31
N SER A 22 12.12 15.61 -12.20
CA SER A 22 11.94 16.79 -13.05
C SER A 22 10.70 16.65 -13.94
N HIS A 23 10.47 15.46 -14.50
CA HIS A 23 9.28 15.19 -15.29
C HIS A 23 7.99 15.24 -14.45
N SER A 24 8.01 14.65 -13.26
CA SER A 24 6.89 14.68 -12.30
C SER A 24 6.41 16.10 -12.03
N SER A 25 7.35 17.02 -11.79
CA SER A 25 7.05 18.44 -11.55
C SER A 25 6.29 19.12 -12.69
N THR A 26 6.32 18.58 -13.92
CA THR A 26 5.64 19.15 -15.09
C THR A 26 4.12 18.93 -15.04
N TYR A 27 3.67 17.74 -14.59
CA TYR A 27 2.24 17.40 -14.53
C TYR A 27 1.62 17.59 -13.14
N MET A 28 2.43 17.77 -12.10
CA MET A 28 1.93 18.06 -10.74
C MET A 28 1.01 19.30 -10.64
N PRO A 29 1.30 20.45 -11.27
CA PRO A 29 0.43 21.63 -11.15
C PRO A 29 -1.00 21.40 -11.66
N LEU A 30 -1.15 20.60 -12.72
CA LEU A 30 -2.46 20.24 -13.25
C LEU A 30 -3.24 19.38 -12.26
N ASN A 31 -2.61 18.35 -11.69
CA ASN A 31 -3.23 17.50 -10.68
C ASN A 31 -3.58 18.27 -9.41
N ARG A 32 -2.79 19.28 -9.05
CA ARG A 32 -3.05 20.19 -7.93
C ARG A 32 -4.31 21.01 -8.15
N ARG A 33 -4.44 21.59 -9.34
CA ARG A 33 -5.64 22.31 -9.72
C ARG A 33 -6.86 21.40 -9.72
N MET A 34 -6.78 20.22 -10.34
CA MET A 34 -7.91 19.28 -10.39
C MET A 34 -8.36 18.82 -8.99
N LEU A 35 -7.41 18.57 -8.09
CA LEU A 35 -7.73 18.23 -6.69
C LEU A 35 -8.34 19.43 -5.94
N SER A 36 -7.82 20.64 -6.16
CA SER A 36 -8.35 21.89 -5.61
C SER A 36 -9.80 22.13 -6.05
N ASP A 37 -10.07 21.97 -7.36
CA ASP A 37 -11.40 22.11 -7.96
C ASP A 37 -12.37 21.06 -7.37
N TYR A 38 -11.90 19.81 -7.18
CA TYR A 38 -12.70 18.76 -6.54
C TYR A 38 -13.03 19.05 -5.07
N LEU A 39 -12.07 19.57 -4.31
CA LEU A 39 -12.27 19.90 -2.89
C LEU A 39 -13.05 21.20 -2.66
N GLY A 40 -13.39 21.93 -3.72
CA GLY A 40 -14.02 23.24 -3.62
C GLY A 40 -13.12 24.24 -2.90
N CYS A 41 -11.82 24.21 -3.20
CA CYS A 41 -10.88 25.20 -2.68
C CYS A 41 -11.03 26.54 -3.43
N PRO A 42 -10.70 27.68 -2.78
CA PRO A 42 -10.64 28.98 -3.45
C PRO A 42 -9.67 28.97 -4.63
N ASN A 43 -10.03 29.70 -5.69
CA ASN A 43 -9.29 29.77 -6.95
C ASN A 43 -8.17 30.82 -6.93
N GLY A 44 -8.03 31.59 -5.85
CA GLY A 44 -6.96 32.56 -5.63
C GLY A 44 -7.17 33.92 -6.31
N TYR A 45 -8.32 34.13 -6.94
CA TYR A 45 -8.74 35.44 -7.50
C TYR A 45 -9.77 36.14 -6.64
N GLU A 46 -10.08 35.61 -5.45
CA GLU A 46 -11.07 36.18 -4.56
C GLU A 46 -10.61 37.54 -4.00
N VAL A 47 -11.55 38.49 -3.96
CA VAL A 47 -11.30 39.82 -3.41
C VAL A 47 -11.81 39.88 -1.96
N GLU A 48 -10.95 40.30 -1.04
CA GLU A 48 -11.30 40.48 0.36
C GLU A 48 -12.45 41.51 0.49
N GLY A 49 -13.48 41.16 1.27
CA GLY A 49 -14.68 41.98 1.45
C GLY A 49 -15.75 41.83 0.37
N GLN A 50 -15.54 40.98 -0.64
CA GLN A 50 -16.59 40.57 -1.58
C GLN A 50 -17.11 39.16 -1.25
N SER A 51 -18.34 38.87 -1.65
CA SER A 51 -18.88 37.51 -1.54
C SER A 51 -18.07 36.56 -2.42
N GLN A 52 -17.53 35.52 -1.80
CA GLN A 52 -16.81 34.44 -2.47
C GLN A 52 -17.77 33.27 -2.65
N VAL A 53 -17.93 32.81 -3.89
CA VAL A 53 -18.71 31.61 -4.22
C VAL A 53 -17.74 30.60 -4.81
N VAL A 54 -17.68 29.42 -4.21
CA VAL A 54 -16.90 28.30 -4.73
C VAL A 54 -17.87 27.28 -5.33
N SER A 55 -17.57 26.82 -6.54
CA SER A 55 -18.35 25.77 -7.21
C SER A 55 -17.91 24.39 -6.72
N THR A 56 -18.86 23.50 -6.46
CA THR A 56 -18.62 22.09 -6.11
C THR A 56 -19.02 21.13 -7.23
N GLU A 57 -19.26 21.63 -8.44
CA GLU A 57 -19.76 20.84 -9.58
C GLU A 57 -18.87 19.62 -9.87
N VAL A 58 -17.55 19.77 -9.76
CA VAL A 58 -16.61 18.65 -9.96
C VAL A 58 -16.85 17.55 -8.94
N SER A 59 -17.05 17.91 -7.66
CA SER A 59 -17.36 16.94 -6.61
C SER A 59 -18.70 16.26 -6.84
N ASP A 60 -19.70 17.01 -7.32
CA ASP A 60 -21.05 16.49 -7.56
C ASP A 60 -21.06 15.48 -8.71
N VAL A 61 -20.33 15.77 -9.80
CA VAL A 61 -20.18 14.86 -10.94
C VAL A 61 -19.45 13.58 -10.54
N VAL A 62 -18.29 13.70 -9.89
CA VAL A 62 -17.52 12.56 -9.35
C VAL A 62 -18.39 11.74 -8.39
N GLY A 63 -19.12 12.39 -7.49
CA GLY A 63 -20.03 11.73 -6.56
C GLY A 63 -21.17 10.97 -7.25
N SER A 64 -21.64 11.45 -8.41
CA SER A 64 -22.67 10.81 -9.22
C SER A 64 -22.18 9.56 -9.94
N ASP A 65 -20.93 9.57 -10.43
CA ASP A 65 -20.35 8.48 -11.22
C ASP A 65 -19.84 7.33 -10.34
N MET A 66 -19.29 7.64 -9.17
CA MET A 66 -18.69 6.68 -8.23
C MET A 66 -19.55 5.44 -7.92
N PRO A 67 -20.86 5.53 -7.63
CA PRO A 67 -21.69 4.35 -7.37
C PRO A 67 -21.69 3.34 -8.53
N SER A 68 -21.70 3.83 -9.77
CA SER A 68 -21.71 2.97 -10.96
C SER A 68 -20.36 2.27 -11.15
N LEU A 69 -19.25 3.00 -10.97
CA LEU A 69 -17.90 2.45 -11.08
C LEU A 69 -17.58 1.45 -9.97
N VAL A 70 -17.90 1.79 -8.73
CA VAL A 70 -17.72 0.91 -7.56
C VAL A 70 -18.52 -0.38 -7.74
N ARG A 71 -19.76 -0.30 -8.24
CA ARG A 71 -20.57 -1.50 -8.50
C ARG A 71 -19.96 -2.43 -9.54
N PHE A 72 -19.23 -1.92 -10.52
CA PHE A 72 -18.55 -2.74 -11.52
C PHE A 72 -17.44 -3.59 -10.90
N PHE A 73 -16.56 -2.98 -10.09
CA PHE A 73 -15.42 -3.67 -9.48
C PHE A 73 -15.76 -4.44 -8.20
N LEU A 74 -16.70 -3.93 -7.41
CA LEU A 74 -17.01 -4.43 -6.06
C LEU A 74 -18.42 -5.05 -5.96
N GLY A 75 -19.15 -5.12 -7.07
CA GLY A 75 -20.45 -5.78 -7.14
C GLY A 75 -20.37 -7.30 -6.97
N GLY A 76 -21.49 -8.01 -7.16
CA GLY A 76 -21.53 -9.48 -7.01
C GLY A 76 -20.93 -10.29 -8.16
N ARG A 77 -20.56 -9.65 -9.28
CA ARG A 77 -20.08 -10.33 -10.50
C ARG A 77 -18.57 -10.56 -10.48
N GLU A 78 -18.12 -11.44 -11.37
CA GLU A 78 -16.69 -11.62 -11.66
C GLU A 78 -16.10 -10.33 -12.22
N ILE A 79 -14.96 -9.90 -11.65
CA ILE A 79 -14.30 -8.63 -12.02
C ILE A 79 -13.73 -8.73 -13.44
N MET A 80 -13.12 -9.87 -13.74
CA MET A 80 -12.51 -10.18 -15.03
C MET A 80 -12.65 -11.68 -15.26
N LYS A 81 -12.81 -12.09 -16.52
CA LYS A 81 -12.79 -13.49 -16.92
C LYS A 81 -11.65 -13.72 -17.91
N PHE A 82 -10.80 -14.70 -17.60
CA PHE A 82 -9.78 -15.14 -18.55
C PHE A 82 -10.44 -15.90 -19.69
N LYS A 83 -10.02 -15.60 -20.92
CA LYS A 83 -10.41 -16.37 -22.10
C LYS A 83 -9.44 -17.53 -22.27
N PRO A 84 -9.92 -18.75 -22.56
CA PRO A 84 -9.04 -19.86 -22.88
C PRO A 84 -8.34 -19.59 -24.22
N ASN A 85 -7.11 -20.09 -24.37
CA ASN A 85 -6.35 -19.95 -25.62
C ASN A 85 -6.90 -20.86 -26.72
N SER A 86 -7.44 -22.03 -26.34
CA SER A 86 -8.04 -23.02 -27.24
C SER A 86 -9.32 -23.61 -26.63
N GLU A 87 -10.10 -24.35 -27.42
CA GLU A 87 -11.32 -25.04 -26.95
C GLU A 87 -11.03 -26.35 -26.19
N ASN A 88 -9.75 -26.66 -25.92
CA ASN A 88 -9.36 -27.83 -25.15
C ASN A 88 -9.90 -27.74 -23.71
N GLU A 89 -10.39 -28.85 -23.17
CA GLU A 89 -10.96 -28.90 -21.81
C GLU A 89 -9.97 -28.44 -20.73
N ARG A 90 -8.67 -28.70 -20.93
CA ARG A 90 -7.59 -28.22 -20.05
C ARG A 90 -7.46 -26.69 -20.06
N ASP A 91 -7.49 -26.05 -21.22
CA ASP A 91 -7.36 -24.60 -21.34
C ASP A 91 -8.59 -23.90 -20.75
N VAL A 92 -9.78 -24.48 -20.94
CA VAL A 92 -11.04 -23.99 -20.37
C VAL A 92 -11.03 -24.08 -18.84
N THR A 93 -10.57 -25.20 -18.28
CA THR A 93 -10.45 -25.39 -16.83
C THR A 93 -9.41 -24.44 -16.23
N GLU A 94 -8.24 -24.32 -16.84
CA GLU A 94 -7.19 -23.39 -16.41
C GLU A 94 -7.68 -21.94 -16.41
N ALA A 95 -8.39 -21.50 -17.45
CA ALA A 95 -8.94 -20.15 -17.52
C ALA A 95 -9.96 -19.88 -16.40
N ASN A 96 -10.80 -20.87 -16.08
CA ASN A 96 -11.77 -20.78 -14.98
C ASN A 96 -11.07 -20.74 -13.61
N GLU A 97 -10.03 -21.56 -13.40
CA GLU A 97 -9.24 -21.57 -12.17
C GLU A 97 -8.49 -20.25 -11.97
N LYS A 98 -7.84 -19.72 -13.01
CA LYS A 98 -7.19 -18.40 -12.99
C LYS A 98 -8.18 -17.29 -12.66
N THR A 99 -9.37 -17.33 -13.26
CA THR A 99 -10.46 -16.37 -12.98
C THR A 99 -10.83 -16.39 -11.50
N LYS A 100 -11.11 -17.59 -10.95
CA LYS A 100 -11.44 -17.76 -9.53
C LYS A 100 -10.32 -17.31 -8.61
N TYR A 101 -9.08 -17.64 -8.94
CA TYR A 101 -7.91 -17.31 -8.11
C TYR A 101 -7.64 -15.81 -8.06
N VAL A 102 -7.60 -15.13 -9.20
CA VAL A 102 -7.38 -13.67 -9.26
C VAL A 102 -8.52 -12.92 -8.57
N HIS A 103 -9.76 -13.36 -8.80
CA HIS A 103 -10.93 -12.79 -8.13
C HIS A 103 -10.87 -12.97 -6.60
N HIS A 104 -10.41 -14.13 -6.12
CA HIS A 104 -10.17 -14.38 -4.70
C HIS A 104 -9.09 -13.46 -4.13
N ILE A 105 -7.95 -13.29 -4.82
CA ILE A 105 -6.88 -12.38 -4.40
C ILE A 105 -7.42 -10.96 -4.25
N ILE A 106 -8.13 -10.46 -5.25
CA ILE A 106 -8.64 -9.08 -5.27
C ILE A 106 -9.64 -8.84 -4.13
N ARG A 107 -10.58 -9.77 -3.90
CA ARG A 107 -11.61 -9.61 -2.86
C ARG A 107 -11.09 -9.80 -1.43
N ASN A 108 -10.08 -10.65 -1.25
CA ASN A 108 -9.53 -10.95 0.07
C ASN A 108 -8.36 -10.04 0.47
N GLN A 109 -8.13 -8.95 -0.27
CA GLN A 109 -7.27 -7.87 0.18
C GLN A 109 -7.85 -7.23 1.44
N LYS A 110 -6.96 -6.87 2.37
CA LYS A 110 -7.35 -6.07 3.53
C LYS A 110 -7.90 -4.74 3.04
N ASN A 111 -9.12 -4.40 3.43
CA ASN A 111 -9.81 -3.18 2.98
C ASN A 111 -9.95 -3.09 1.44
N SER A 112 -10.18 -4.22 0.75
CA SER A 112 -10.36 -4.29 -0.72
C SER A 112 -11.30 -3.19 -1.25
N PHE A 113 -12.47 -3.01 -0.62
CA PHE A 113 -13.42 -1.95 -0.99
C PHE A 113 -12.76 -0.57 -1.03
N LYS A 114 -12.04 -0.19 0.02
CA LYS A 114 -11.37 1.11 0.12
C LYS A 114 -10.30 1.28 -0.96
N ILE A 115 -9.52 0.22 -1.23
CA ILE A 115 -8.47 0.27 -2.26
C ILE A 115 -9.10 0.62 -3.62
N PHE A 116 -10.10 -0.13 -4.06
CA PHE A 116 -10.72 0.13 -5.37
C PHE A 116 -11.53 1.42 -5.39
N HIS A 117 -12.22 1.76 -4.30
CA HIS A 117 -12.90 3.04 -4.19
C HIS A 117 -11.93 4.22 -4.36
N ASP A 118 -10.83 4.22 -3.62
CA ASP A 118 -9.84 5.31 -3.66
C ASP A 118 -9.10 5.35 -5.01
N PHE A 119 -8.84 4.18 -5.61
CA PHE A 119 -8.28 4.09 -6.96
C PHE A 119 -9.19 4.76 -7.98
N LEU A 120 -10.48 4.36 -8.03
CA LEU A 120 -11.45 4.89 -8.98
C LEU A 120 -11.65 6.39 -8.79
N LYS A 121 -11.78 6.83 -7.54
CA LYS A 121 -11.88 8.25 -7.20
C LYS A 121 -10.64 9.03 -7.65
N SER A 122 -9.45 8.45 -7.52
CA SER A 122 -8.21 9.10 -7.99
C SER A 122 -8.18 9.20 -9.51
N VAL A 123 -8.68 8.20 -10.24
CA VAL A 123 -8.80 8.24 -11.70
C VAL A 123 -9.80 9.30 -12.17
N GLU A 124 -10.90 9.53 -11.44
CA GLU A 124 -11.88 10.56 -11.81
C GLU A 124 -11.40 11.99 -11.50
N ILE A 125 -10.60 12.17 -10.45
CA ILE A 125 -10.13 13.50 -10.03
C ILE A 125 -8.81 13.87 -10.72
N GLN A 126 -7.88 12.93 -10.85
CA GLN A 126 -6.49 13.19 -11.27
C GLN A 126 -6.21 12.61 -12.66
N THR A 127 -5.09 13.02 -13.24
CA THR A 127 -4.67 12.55 -14.58
C THR A 127 -4.39 11.04 -14.65
N ALA A 128 -4.11 10.38 -13.53
CA ALA A 128 -3.92 8.94 -13.44
C ALA A 128 -4.19 8.42 -12.02
N GLY A 129 -4.69 7.19 -11.92
CA GLY A 129 -4.69 6.39 -10.69
C GLY A 129 -3.74 5.21 -10.82
N ILE A 130 -2.99 4.90 -9.75
CA ILE A 130 -1.94 3.89 -9.78
C ILE A 130 -2.19 2.83 -8.71
N LEU A 131 -2.17 1.56 -9.14
CA LEU A 131 -2.22 0.39 -8.28
C LEU A 131 -0.88 -0.35 -8.31
N HIS A 132 -0.30 -0.57 -7.14
CA HIS A 132 0.90 -1.36 -6.96
C HIS A 132 0.56 -2.68 -6.27
N TYR A 133 1.00 -3.79 -6.87
CA TYR A 133 0.67 -5.14 -6.42
C TYR A 133 1.92 -5.99 -6.12
N PRO A 134 2.75 -5.61 -5.13
CA PRO A 134 3.94 -6.37 -4.78
C PRO A 134 3.59 -7.69 -4.08
N TRP A 135 4.50 -8.66 -4.19
CA TRP A 135 4.50 -9.83 -3.33
C TRP A 135 5.12 -9.46 -1.99
N LYS A 136 4.32 -9.40 -0.92
CA LYS A 136 4.80 -9.05 0.42
C LYS A 136 4.69 -10.22 1.38
N GLU A 137 5.67 -10.29 2.27
CA GLU A 137 5.62 -11.12 3.48
C GLU A 137 5.20 -10.23 4.65
N GLN A 138 4.00 -10.47 5.19
CA GLN A 138 3.49 -9.74 6.33
C GLN A 138 3.60 -10.58 7.59
N LYS A 139 4.46 -10.15 8.52
CA LYS A 139 4.59 -10.73 9.86
C LYS A 139 3.67 -9.99 10.82
N THR A 140 2.71 -10.69 11.40
CA THR A 140 1.84 -10.15 12.47
C THR A 140 2.23 -10.81 13.78
N THR A 141 2.69 -10.00 14.73
CA THR A 141 3.05 -10.47 16.07
C THR A 141 1.94 -10.15 17.06
N GLN A 142 1.54 -11.14 17.84
CA GLN A 142 0.60 -11.00 18.96
C GLN A 142 1.29 -11.48 20.23
N VAL A 143 1.23 -10.66 21.28
CA VAL A 143 1.72 -11.04 22.60
C VAL A 143 0.52 -11.50 23.42
N ARG A 144 0.59 -12.70 24.00
CA ARG A 144 -0.38 -13.23 24.95
C ARG A 144 0.28 -13.33 26.31
N ASP A 145 -0.33 -12.66 27.28
CA ASP A 145 0.12 -12.64 28.67
C ASP A 145 -0.79 -13.57 29.48
N TYR A 146 -0.19 -14.57 30.12
CA TYR A 146 -0.85 -15.45 31.08
C TYR A 146 -0.24 -15.21 32.45
N ARG A 147 -1.07 -15.20 33.50
CA ARG A 147 -0.65 -14.92 34.88
C ARG A 147 -1.24 -15.93 35.83
N GLY A 148 -0.48 -16.28 36.86
CA GLY A 148 -0.94 -17.14 37.95
C GLY A 148 -1.26 -18.57 37.51
N LEU A 149 -0.54 -19.12 36.53
CA LEU A 149 -0.73 -20.49 36.05
C LEU A 149 -0.10 -21.48 37.02
N ASP A 150 -0.74 -22.63 37.26
CA ASP A 150 -0.06 -23.75 37.91
C ASP A 150 0.91 -24.46 36.92
N GLU A 151 1.80 -25.33 37.43
CA GLU A 151 2.79 -26.02 36.59
C GLU A 151 2.15 -26.90 35.49
N SER A 152 1.00 -27.51 35.78
CA SER A 152 0.31 -28.39 34.83
C SER A 152 -0.40 -27.59 33.73
N GLU A 153 -1.09 -26.51 34.10
CA GLU A 153 -1.73 -25.55 33.20
C GLU A 153 -0.71 -24.88 32.29
N MET A 154 0.48 -24.54 32.80
CA MET A 154 1.57 -23.99 31.99
C MET A 154 1.98 -24.97 30.89
N ILE A 155 2.17 -26.25 31.23
CA ILE A 155 2.58 -27.30 30.28
C ILE A 155 1.51 -27.49 29.20
N ASP A 156 0.23 -27.53 29.59
CA ASP A 156 -0.88 -27.71 28.67
C ASP A 156 -1.01 -26.53 27.69
N ILE A 157 -0.90 -25.29 28.17
CA ILE A 157 -0.96 -24.09 27.31
C ILE A 157 0.18 -24.08 26.28
N VAL A 158 1.41 -24.39 26.70
CA VAL A 158 2.56 -24.44 25.79
C VAL A 158 2.35 -25.52 24.73
N ARG A 159 1.91 -26.72 25.14
CA ARG A 159 1.66 -27.84 24.24
C ARG A 159 0.57 -27.54 23.21
N ASP A 160 -0.55 -26.95 23.64
CA ASP A 160 -1.64 -26.60 22.74
C ASP A 160 -1.21 -25.56 21.70
N ILE A 161 -0.42 -24.58 22.12
CA ILE A 161 0.09 -23.53 21.25
C ILE A 161 1.12 -24.09 20.26
N GLU A 162 1.97 -25.04 20.67
CA GLU A 162 2.87 -25.74 19.75
C GLU A 162 2.10 -26.58 18.70
N ILE A 163 1.03 -27.25 19.11
CA ILE A 163 0.16 -27.99 18.17
C ILE A 163 -0.53 -27.03 17.19
N GLU A 164 -1.02 -25.89 17.67
CA GLU A 164 -1.63 -24.87 16.83
C GLU A 164 -0.60 -24.27 15.86
N ALA A 165 0.63 -24.02 16.34
CA ALA A 165 1.75 -23.52 15.56
C ALA A 165 2.13 -24.47 14.41
N ALA A 166 2.17 -25.78 14.68
CA ALA A 166 2.46 -26.79 13.65
C ALA A 166 1.35 -26.85 12.58
N LYS A 167 0.08 -26.72 12.97
CA LYS A 167 -1.06 -26.76 12.03
C LYS A 167 -1.16 -25.52 11.15
N GLN A 168 -0.96 -24.33 11.74
CA GLN A 168 -1.15 -23.05 11.05
C GLN A 168 0.17 -22.42 10.57
N LYS A 169 1.32 -23.08 10.77
CA LYS A 169 2.66 -22.64 10.37
C LYS A 169 3.02 -21.24 10.88
N PHE A 170 2.85 -21.00 12.18
CA PHE A 170 3.30 -19.76 12.83
C PHE A 170 4.40 -20.03 13.86
N GLU A 171 5.20 -19.01 14.13
CA GLU A 171 6.32 -19.09 15.09
C GLU A 171 5.85 -18.67 16.48
N VAL A 172 6.34 -19.35 17.52
CA VAL A 172 6.02 -19.06 18.91
C VAL A 172 7.32 -18.90 19.68
N GLU A 173 7.44 -17.78 20.39
CA GLU A 173 8.60 -17.42 21.19
C GLU A 173 8.15 -17.13 22.63
N ILE A 174 8.67 -17.86 23.61
CA ILE A 174 8.46 -17.55 25.04
C ILE A 174 9.37 -16.37 25.38
N THR A 175 8.78 -15.20 25.64
CA THR A 175 9.55 -13.97 25.87
C THR A 175 9.89 -13.78 27.35
N GLU A 176 8.99 -14.16 28.25
CA GLU A 176 9.20 -14.11 29.70
C GLU A 176 8.55 -15.33 30.35
N LYS A 177 9.30 -15.98 31.25
CA LYS A 177 8.79 -16.96 32.22
C LYS A 177 9.21 -16.46 33.60
N LYS A 178 8.24 -16.14 34.46
CA LYS A 178 8.50 -15.76 35.86
C LYS A 178 7.80 -16.73 36.79
N GLU A 179 8.50 -17.08 37.85
CA GLU A 179 7.97 -17.87 38.95
C GLU A 179 7.63 -16.90 40.08
N ASN A 180 6.39 -16.96 40.56
CA ASN A 180 5.89 -16.14 41.64
C ASN A 180 6.17 -16.83 42.98
N PRO A 181 6.22 -16.09 44.09
CA PRO A 181 6.43 -16.66 45.44
C PRO A 181 5.37 -17.68 45.89
N ASP A 182 4.22 -17.71 45.21
CA ASP A 182 3.08 -18.57 45.50
C ASP A 182 3.08 -19.88 44.65
N ASP A 183 4.24 -20.31 44.13
CA ASP A 183 4.41 -21.46 43.21
C ASP A 183 3.59 -21.36 41.91
N THR A 184 3.23 -20.15 41.48
CA THR A 184 2.54 -19.90 40.20
C THR A 184 3.47 -19.30 39.15
N PHE A 185 3.15 -19.50 37.87
CA PHE A 185 3.94 -19.02 36.75
C PHE A 185 3.23 -17.93 35.95
N ASP A 186 3.98 -16.88 35.64
CA ASP A 186 3.59 -15.86 34.67
C ASP A 186 4.34 -16.12 33.35
N LEU A 187 3.59 -16.24 32.26
CA LEU A 187 4.09 -16.61 30.94
C LEU A 187 3.71 -15.54 29.92
N LYS A 188 4.70 -15.00 29.21
CA LYS A 188 4.47 -14.17 28.03
C LYS A 188 4.88 -14.91 26.76
N LEU A 189 3.90 -15.13 25.89
CA LEU A 189 4.09 -15.78 24.60
C LEU A 189 3.97 -14.76 23.49
N LYS A 190 4.96 -14.74 22.61
CA LYS A 190 4.97 -13.95 21.39
C LYS A 190 4.72 -14.87 20.21
N ILE A 191 3.54 -14.74 19.61
CA ILE A 191 3.09 -15.53 18.47
C ILE A 191 3.27 -14.69 17.21
N THR A 192 4.10 -15.15 16.28
CA THR A 192 4.39 -14.48 15.01
C THR A 192 3.78 -15.27 13.86
N ARG A 193 2.75 -14.71 13.22
CA ARG A 193 2.10 -15.27 12.04
C ARG A 193 2.65 -14.61 10.78
N THR A 194 3.18 -15.43 9.88
CA THR A 194 3.73 -14.96 8.60
C THR A 194 2.75 -15.29 7.47
N LYS A 195 2.20 -14.26 6.83
CA LYS A 195 1.35 -14.42 5.64
C LYS A 195 2.11 -13.89 4.42
N LYS A 196 2.29 -14.73 3.41
CA LYS A 196 2.85 -14.33 2.10
C LYS A 196 1.72 -14.21 1.09
N GLY A 197 1.75 -13.19 0.27
CA GLY A 197 0.79 -13.03 -0.82
C GLY A 197 0.95 -11.73 -1.57
N VAL A 198 0.14 -11.60 -2.63
CA VAL A 198 -0.02 -10.34 -3.36
C VAL A 198 -0.79 -9.38 -2.47
N VAL A 199 -0.20 -8.21 -2.22
CA VAL A 199 -0.86 -7.09 -1.55
C VAL A 199 -1.13 -6.03 -2.60
N ILE A 200 -2.36 -5.50 -2.65
CA ILE A 200 -2.71 -4.41 -3.57
C ILE A 200 -2.76 -3.10 -2.78
N GLU A 201 -2.05 -2.08 -3.26
CA GLU A 201 -1.92 -0.77 -2.62
C GLU A 201 -2.16 0.34 -3.65
N ASN A 202 -2.80 1.43 -3.21
CA ASN A 202 -2.88 2.65 -4.01
C ASN A 202 -1.61 3.47 -3.85
N ILE A 203 -1.12 3.99 -4.97
CA ILE A 203 -0.07 5.00 -5.00
C ILE A 203 -0.73 6.31 -5.42
N ASP A 204 -0.56 7.34 -4.60
CA ASP A 204 -1.00 8.68 -4.95
C ASP A 204 -0.10 9.23 -6.08
N ILE A 205 -0.67 10.00 -7.01
CA ILE A 205 0.05 10.46 -8.20
C ILE A 205 1.28 11.32 -7.87
N GLU A 206 1.24 12.05 -6.75
CA GLU A 206 2.37 12.84 -6.23
C GLU A 206 3.57 12.00 -5.81
N GLN A 207 3.39 10.70 -5.59
CA GLN A 207 4.46 9.76 -5.25
C GLN A 207 5.05 9.09 -6.49
N LEU A 208 4.39 9.16 -7.64
CA LEU A 208 4.81 8.45 -8.86
C LEU A 208 6.08 9.05 -9.46
N LEU A 209 7.01 8.18 -9.83
CA LEU A 209 8.22 8.50 -10.59
C LEU A 209 8.20 7.70 -11.90
N ILE A 210 8.27 8.43 -13.02
CA ILE A 210 8.33 7.85 -14.36
C ILE A 210 9.33 8.62 -15.22
N SER A 211 10.18 7.90 -15.95
CA SER A 211 11.11 8.50 -16.92
C SER A 211 10.37 9.36 -17.96
N ARG A 212 10.96 10.51 -18.30
CA ARG A 212 10.33 11.50 -19.19
C ARG A 212 9.97 10.97 -20.58
N ASN A 213 10.79 10.07 -21.11
CA ASN A 213 10.64 9.54 -22.47
C ASN A 213 9.81 8.24 -22.52
N ALA A 214 9.31 7.77 -21.39
CA ALA A 214 8.54 6.54 -21.33
C ALA A 214 7.14 6.74 -21.91
N LYS A 215 6.76 5.90 -22.88
CA LYS A 215 5.38 5.79 -23.37
C LYS A 215 4.58 4.73 -22.63
N SER A 216 5.28 3.75 -22.08
CA SER A 216 4.74 2.64 -21.32
C SER A 216 5.66 2.34 -20.14
N LYS A 217 5.16 1.57 -19.16
CA LYS A 217 5.99 1.10 -18.04
C LYS A 217 7.17 0.22 -18.50
N ASP A 218 7.03 -0.46 -19.65
CA ASP A 218 8.00 -1.43 -20.13
C ASP A 218 9.17 -0.74 -20.86
N ASP A 219 8.96 0.50 -21.32
CA ASP A 219 9.97 1.34 -21.99
C ASP A 219 10.64 2.34 -21.03
N ALA A 220 10.24 2.35 -19.75
CA ALA A 220 10.75 3.32 -18.77
C ALA A 220 12.07 2.83 -18.18
N ASP A 221 13.12 3.67 -18.23
CA ASP A 221 14.39 3.40 -17.53
C ASP A 221 14.18 3.37 -16.01
N LEU A 222 13.22 4.16 -15.50
CA LEU A 222 12.79 4.21 -14.12
C LEU A 222 11.26 4.30 -14.07
N PHE A 223 10.65 3.33 -13.38
CA PHE A 223 9.23 3.36 -13.02
C PHE A 223 9.09 2.93 -11.55
N GLY A 224 8.61 3.82 -10.71
CA GLY A 224 8.54 3.58 -9.28
C GLY A 224 7.72 4.63 -8.55
N HIS A 225 7.84 4.64 -7.22
CA HIS A 225 7.23 5.66 -6.40
C HIS A 225 8.11 5.99 -5.20
N SER A 226 8.10 7.25 -4.80
CA SER A 226 8.77 7.74 -3.60
C SER A 226 7.77 7.93 -2.48
N PHE A 227 8.04 7.34 -1.32
CA PHE A 227 7.16 7.42 -0.17
C PHE A 227 7.95 7.44 1.14
N MET A 228 7.33 8.01 2.17
CA MET A 228 7.90 8.04 3.51
C MET A 228 7.50 6.78 4.27
N ALA A 229 8.48 5.94 4.60
CA ALA A 229 8.30 4.75 5.43
C ALA A 229 8.90 4.96 6.81
N ARG A 230 8.30 4.37 7.85
CA ARG A 230 8.96 4.32 9.16
C ARG A 230 10.09 3.29 9.09
N ARG A 231 11.21 3.57 9.76
CA ARG A 231 12.34 2.63 9.85
C ARG A 231 11.91 1.24 10.37
N GLY A 232 10.94 1.19 11.29
CA GLY A 232 10.37 -0.08 11.77
C GLY A 232 9.66 -0.89 10.69
N ASP A 233 8.96 -0.22 9.77
CA ASP A 233 8.25 -0.89 8.67
C ASP A 233 9.23 -1.43 7.62
N LEU A 234 10.35 -0.72 7.39
CA LEU A 234 11.43 -1.18 6.52
C LEU A 234 12.19 -2.36 7.14
N LEU A 235 12.43 -2.33 8.46
CA LEU A 235 13.02 -3.48 9.16
C LEU A 235 12.12 -4.72 9.08
N ALA A 236 10.80 -4.54 9.17
CA ALA A 236 9.84 -5.64 9.03
C ALA A 236 9.82 -6.24 7.61
N GLN A 237 10.24 -5.47 6.60
CA GLN A 237 10.38 -5.88 5.20
C GLN A 237 11.74 -6.51 4.90
N ASP A 238 12.54 -6.81 5.92
CA ASP A 238 13.83 -7.49 5.81
C ASP A 238 14.93 -6.66 5.10
N PHE A 239 14.78 -5.33 5.12
CA PHE A 239 15.87 -4.45 4.70
C PHE A 239 17.01 -4.45 5.72
N ASP A 240 18.25 -4.42 5.21
CA ASP A 240 19.47 -4.43 6.01
C ASP A 240 19.48 -3.27 7.03
N LYS A 241 19.56 -3.64 8.31
CA LYS A 241 19.53 -2.73 9.45
C LYS A 241 20.66 -1.70 9.41
N ASP A 242 21.83 -2.06 8.90
CA ASP A 242 22.97 -1.15 8.88
C ASP A 242 22.85 -0.15 7.74
N LYS A 243 22.30 -0.57 6.59
CA LYS A 243 21.91 0.35 5.51
C LYS A 243 20.83 1.32 5.98
N LEU A 244 19.80 0.86 6.70
CA LEU A 244 18.73 1.71 7.22
C LEU A 244 19.17 2.75 8.25
N LYS A 245 20.19 2.44 9.05
CA LYS A 245 20.78 3.39 10.01
C LYS A 245 21.60 4.48 9.32
N ALA A 246 22.28 4.13 8.22
CA ALA A 246 23.09 5.05 7.43
C ALA A 246 22.22 6.04 6.63
N ILE A 247 20.96 5.69 6.32
CA ILE A 247 20.03 6.59 5.65
C ILE A 247 19.73 7.79 6.57
N PRO A 248 20.07 9.02 6.15
CA PRO A 248 19.77 10.21 6.93
C PRO A 248 18.26 10.38 7.09
N VAL A 249 17.85 11.09 8.15
CA VAL A 249 16.45 11.49 8.26
C VAL A 249 16.16 12.43 7.11
N SER A 250 15.31 12.00 6.17
CA SER A 250 14.91 12.78 5.01
C SER A 250 14.36 14.14 5.44
N ALA A 251 14.98 15.23 4.97
CA ALA A 251 14.32 16.53 4.86
C ALA A 251 13.52 16.52 3.55
N SER A 252 12.23 16.81 3.63
CA SER A 252 11.22 16.67 2.57
C SER A 252 11.73 17.06 1.17
N GLN A 253 11.88 16.08 0.28
CA GLN A 253 12.07 16.31 -1.16
C GLN A 253 10.81 16.04 -1.99
N VAL A 254 9.76 15.51 -1.36
CA VAL A 254 8.48 15.22 -2.03
C VAL A 254 7.64 16.50 -2.06
N ASP A 255 6.98 16.80 -3.19
CA ASP A 255 6.04 17.92 -3.30
C ASP A 255 4.88 17.74 -2.29
N GLU A 256 5.01 18.35 -1.12
CA GLU A 256 4.03 18.23 -0.04
C GLU A 256 2.74 19.01 -0.31
N SER A 257 2.71 19.89 -1.30
CA SER A 257 1.55 20.75 -1.55
C SER A 257 0.26 19.98 -1.86
N MET A 258 0.35 18.92 -2.66
CA MET A 258 -0.78 18.04 -2.98
C MET A 258 -1.28 17.32 -1.73
N ARG A 259 -0.33 16.84 -0.93
CA ARG A 259 -0.60 16.20 0.35
C ARG A 259 -1.25 17.17 1.34
N GLN A 260 -0.80 18.42 1.38
CA GLN A 260 -1.37 19.49 2.18
C GLN A 260 -2.78 19.84 1.70
N ILE A 261 -3.06 19.87 0.40
CA ILE A 261 -4.43 20.07 -0.10
C ILE A 261 -5.32 18.86 0.28
N ARG A 262 -4.80 17.64 0.16
CA ARG A 262 -5.54 16.40 0.47
C ARG A 262 -5.88 16.26 1.95
N PHE A 263 -5.00 16.68 2.86
CA PHE A 263 -5.14 16.47 4.32
C PHE A 263 -5.27 17.74 5.15
N GLY A 264 -4.98 18.91 4.57
CA GLY A 264 -4.88 20.20 5.26
C GLY A 264 -6.21 20.93 5.39
N THR A 265 -7.26 20.52 4.68
CA THR A 265 -8.62 21.06 4.87
C THR A 265 -9.35 20.33 6.00
N GLY A 266 -8.80 20.49 7.20
CA GLY A 266 -9.50 20.34 8.47
C GLY A 266 -9.49 21.69 9.19
N GLY A 267 -10.36 22.62 8.74
CA GLY A 267 -10.69 23.84 9.47
C GLY A 267 -9.90 25.09 9.08
N GLN A 268 -10.42 25.86 8.13
CA GLN A 268 -10.49 27.32 8.18
C GLN A 268 -11.73 27.78 7.39
N THR A 269 -12.88 27.68 8.03
CA THR A 269 -14.07 28.52 7.83
C THR A 269 -14.73 28.67 9.18
#